data_AF-G2Z6G0-F1
#
_entry.id   AF-G2Z6G0-F1
#
_cell.length_a   1.000
_cell.length_b   1.000
_cell.length_c   1.000
_cell.angle_alpha   90.00
_cell.angle_beta   90.00
_cell.angle_gamma   90.00
#
_symmetry.space_group_name_H-M   'P 1'
#
loop_
_entity.id
_entity.type
_entity.pdbx_description
1 polymer ?
#
loop_
_entity_poly.entity_id
_entity_poly.type
_entity_poly.pdbx_seq_one_letter_code
_entity_poly.pdbx_strand_id
1 'polypeptide(L)'
;MAKLTARNIHRDLGYFYVGLIISFAFSGIMMNHREMWHPEKYTVATKAIKVNIPKDQEITEKFAEDLGQQLGIEDKFRRYKVKEDKLKISFEKNDVEIDLKTGKGEIETFVKTPIISQTMKLHKNTSNWWIYYSDIFGISLITIAISGMLMITVGKNTFSKRGWKLAAAGLVIPLLVVLFV
;
A
#
# COMPACT_ATOMS: atom_id res chain seq x y z
N MET A 1 41.18 -8.58 -6.97
CA MET A 1 39.74 -8.40 -6.65
C MET A 1 39.31 -9.49 -5.68
N ALA A 2 38.56 -9.15 -4.63
CA ALA A 2 38.01 -10.15 -3.71
C ALA A 2 37.03 -11.08 -4.46
N LYS A 3 37.07 -12.39 -4.18
CA LYS A 3 36.19 -13.36 -4.84
C LYS A 3 34.74 -13.14 -4.39
N LEU A 4 33.83 -12.96 -5.36
CA LEU A 4 32.40 -12.88 -5.09
C LEU A 4 31.90 -14.25 -4.59
N THR A 5 31.29 -14.29 -3.41
CA THR A 5 30.72 -15.51 -2.84
C THR A 5 29.26 -15.28 -2.48
N ALA A 6 28.44 -16.33 -2.48
CA ALA A 6 27.04 -16.25 -2.05
C ALA A 6 26.91 -15.60 -0.66
N ARG A 7 27.84 -15.90 0.26
CA ARG A 7 27.90 -15.28 1.59
C ARG A 7 28.09 -13.76 1.53
N ASN A 8 29.06 -13.29 0.76
CA ASN A 8 29.37 -11.85 0.68
C ASN A 8 28.24 -11.10 -0.01
N ILE A 9 27.69 -11.64 -1.11
CA ILE A 9 26.55 -11.04 -1.81
C ILE A 9 25.35 -10.92 -0.86
N HIS A 10 24.97 -12.03 -0.20
CA HIS A 10 23.83 -12.05 0.71
C HIS A 10 24.00 -11.03 1.84
N ARG A 11 25.18 -11.00 2.46
CA ARG A 11 25.50 -10.08 3.55
C ARG A 11 25.45 -8.62 3.09
N ASP A 12 26.14 -8.28 2.01
CA ASP A 12 26.32 -6.89 1.60
C ASP A 12 25.03 -6.29 1.04
N LEU A 13 24.31 -7.03 0.18
CA LEU A 13 22.97 -6.61 -0.27
C LEU A 13 21.96 -6.61 0.88
N GLY A 14 22.04 -7.59 1.79
CA GLY A 14 21.21 -7.65 2.98
C GLY A 14 21.37 -6.41 3.85
N TYR A 15 22.62 -5.98 4.12
CA TYR A 15 22.90 -4.76 4.87
C TYR A 15 22.46 -3.50 4.13
N PHE A 16 22.71 -3.42 2.83
CA PHE A 16 22.32 -2.25 2.03
C PHE A 16 20.80 -2.06 2.01
N TYR A 17 20.04 -3.16 1.91
CA TYR A 17 18.58 -3.11 1.76
C TYR A 17 17.78 -3.38 3.04
N VAL A 18 18.40 -3.62 4.20
CA VAL A 18 17.70 -4.00 5.44
C VAL A 18 16.57 -3.05 5.80
N GLY A 19 16.79 -1.74 5.66
CA GLY A 19 15.78 -0.72 5.96
C GLY A 19 14.58 -0.81 5.03
N LEU A 20 14.80 -1.04 3.73
CA LEU A 20 13.71 -1.21 2.76
C LEU A 20 12.97 -2.53 2.93
N ILE A 21 13.68 -3.62 3.22
CA ILE A 21 13.08 -4.91 3.52
C ILE A 21 12.11 -4.79 4.69
N ILE A 22 12.57 -4.22 5.81
CA ILE A 22 11.74 -4.03 7.01
C ILE A 22 10.57 -3.09 6.71
N SER A 23 10.83 -1.97 6.05
CA SER A 23 9.79 -0.99 5.70
C SER A 23 8.70 -1.59 4.82
N PHE A 24 9.06 -2.35 3.79
CA PHE A 24 8.10 -2.99 2.88
C PHE A 24 7.34 -4.14 3.54
N ALA A 25 7.99 -4.94 4.38
CA ALA A 25 7.32 -5.97 5.16
C ALA A 25 6.30 -5.36 6.13
N PHE A 26 6.70 -4.30 6.85
CA PHE A 26 5.82 -3.57 7.75
C PHE A 26 4.63 -2.95 7.00
N SER A 27 4.87 -2.26 5.88
CA SER A 27 3.79 -1.65 5.11
C SER A 27 2.86 -2.70 4.48
N GLY A 28 3.37 -3.88 4.11
CA GLY A 28 2.54 -5.00 3.63
C GLY A 28 1.54 -5.47 4.69
N ILE A 29 1.98 -5.61 5.94
CA ILE A 29 1.08 -5.91 7.07
C ILE A 29 0.03 -4.81 7.20
N MET A 30 0.42 -3.54 7.18
CA MET A 30 -0.52 -2.41 7.26
C MET A 30 -1.53 -2.43 6.11
N MET A 31 -1.11 -2.76 4.88
CA MET A 31 -1.98 -2.86 3.71
C MET A 31 -2.99 -4.00 3.81
N ASN A 32 -2.65 -5.12 4.45
CA ASN A 32 -3.58 -6.23 4.69
C ASN A 32 -4.74 -5.82 5.59
N HIS A 33 -4.50 -4.91 6.54
CA HIS A 33 -5.52 -4.43 7.47
C HIS A 33 -6.16 -3.09 7.06
N ARG A 34 -5.96 -2.64 5.82
CA ARG A 34 -6.42 -1.31 5.36
C ARG A 34 -7.92 -1.04 5.53
N GLU A 35 -8.75 -2.10 5.49
CA GLU A 35 -10.21 -2.02 5.65
C GLU A 35 -10.67 -2.26 7.11
N MET A 36 -9.82 -2.81 7.97
CA MET A 36 -10.21 -3.20 9.32
C MET A 36 -10.11 -2.04 10.32
N TRP A 37 -9.08 -1.21 10.18
CA TRP A 37 -8.75 -0.14 11.14
C TRP A 37 -8.04 1.06 10.49
N HIS A 38 -7.97 1.09 9.15
CA HIS A 38 -7.45 2.20 8.36
C HIS A 38 -6.08 2.76 8.81
N PRO A 39 -5.01 1.94 8.93
CA PRO A 39 -3.72 2.35 9.49
C PRO A 39 -3.06 3.55 8.79
N GLU A 40 -3.42 3.85 7.54
CA GLU A 40 -2.92 5.01 6.79
C GLU A 40 -3.39 6.37 7.36
N LYS A 41 -4.54 6.42 8.04
CA LYS A 41 -5.14 7.67 8.54
C LYS A 41 -6.12 7.44 9.70
N TYR A 42 -6.28 8.43 10.56
CA TYR A 42 -7.30 8.43 11.61
C TYR A 42 -8.19 9.68 11.52
N THR A 43 -9.48 9.50 11.76
CA THR A 43 -10.48 10.57 11.74
C THR A 43 -10.33 11.44 12.99
N VAL A 44 -10.29 12.75 12.81
CA VAL A 44 -10.20 13.75 13.90
C VAL A 44 -11.47 14.55 14.08
N ALA A 45 -12.30 14.66 13.04
CA ALA A 45 -13.60 15.30 13.12
C ALA A 45 -14.55 14.73 12.07
N THR A 46 -15.83 14.68 12.41
CA THR A 46 -16.92 14.33 11.49
C THR A 46 -17.99 15.40 11.58
N LYS A 47 -18.42 15.93 10.44
CA LYS A 47 -19.47 16.95 10.33
C LYS A 47 -20.56 16.47 9.39
N ALA A 48 -21.77 16.31 9.91
CA ALA A 48 -22.95 16.03 9.08
C ALA A 48 -23.27 17.22 8.18
N ILE A 49 -23.60 16.93 6.93
CA ILE A 49 -23.99 17.90 5.91
C ILE A 49 -25.27 17.46 5.21
N LYS A 50 -25.96 18.45 4.63
CA LYS A 50 -27.08 18.21 3.73
C LYS A 50 -26.91 19.11 2.52
N VAL A 51 -26.83 18.50 1.34
CA VAL A 51 -26.68 19.17 0.06
C VAL A 51 -27.86 18.84 -0.83
N ASN A 52 -28.26 19.79 -1.68
CA ASN A 52 -29.30 19.55 -2.66
C ASN A 52 -28.63 19.25 -4.01
N ILE A 53 -28.55 17.98 -4.38
CA ILE A 53 -27.98 17.57 -5.67
C ILE A 53 -29.15 17.33 -6.64
N PRO A 54 -29.26 18.10 -7.74
CA PRO A 54 -30.32 17.88 -8.72
C PRO A 54 -30.22 16.47 -9.33
N LYS A 55 -31.36 15.80 -9.53
CA LYS A 55 -31.41 14.41 -10.03
C LYS A 55 -30.79 14.23 -11.41
N ASP A 56 -30.80 15.28 -12.23
CA ASP A 56 -30.29 15.28 -13.60
C ASP A 56 -28.88 15.91 -13.69
N GLN A 57 -28.25 16.24 -12.55
CA GLN A 57 -26.91 16.80 -12.53
C GLN A 57 -25.89 15.71 -12.85
N GLU A 58 -25.14 15.89 -13.94
CA GLU A 58 -23.99 15.04 -14.22
C GLU A 58 -22.89 15.31 -13.18
N ILE A 59 -22.51 14.27 -12.43
CA ILE A 59 -21.44 14.35 -11.44
C ILE A 59 -20.11 14.26 -12.18
N THR A 60 -19.58 15.43 -12.51
CA THR A 60 -18.26 15.59 -13.10
C THR A 60 -17.21 15.89 -12.02
N GLU A 61 -15.93 15.82 -12.38
CA GLU A 61 -14.83 16.23 -11.50
C GLU A 61 -14.97 17.67 -11.03
N LYS A 62 -15.30 18.57 -11.97
CA LYS A 62 -15.53 19.99 -11.71
C LYS A 62 -16.69 20.19 -10.72
N PHE A 63 -17.78 19.46 -10.91
CA PHE A 63 -18.90 19.52 -9.96
C PHE A 63 -18.49 19.08 -8.54
N ALA A 64 -17.70 18.01 -8.42
CA ALA A 64 -17.24 17.53 -7.13
C ALA A 64 -16.26 18.52 -6.46
N GLU A 65 -15.39 19.15 -7.23
CA GLU A 65 -14.48 20.19 -6.75
C GLU A 65 -15.26 21.44 -6.29
N ASP A 66 -16.18 21.94 -7.10
CA ASP A 66 -17.04 23.10 -6.80
C ASP A 66 -17.91 22.84 -5.56
N LEU A 67 -18.46 21.62 -5.42
CA LEU A 67 -19.23 21.21 -4.25
C LEU A 67 -18.37 21.22 -2.98
N GLY A 68 -17.11 20.79 -3.08
CA GLY A 68 -16.14 20.90 -1.98
C GLY A 68 -15.93 22.33 -1.52
N GLN A 69 -15.75 23.26 -2.46
CA GLN A 69 -15.59 24.68 -2.16
C GLN A 69 -16.86 25.27 -1.52
N GLN A 70 -18.05 24.93 -2.03
CA GLN A 70 -19.33 25.35 -1.44
C GLN A 70 -19.52 24.86 0.01
N LEU A 71 -18.97 23.70 0.34
CA LEU A 71 -18.98 23.13 1.68
C LEU A 71 -17.93 23.76 2.62
N GLY A 72 -17.13 24.71 2.12
CA GLY A 72 -16.08 25.40 2.87
C GLY A 72 -14.81 24.55 3.07
N ILE A 73 -14.56 23.58 2.18
CA ILE A 73 -13.37 22.73 2.23
C ILE A 73 -12.22 23.43 1.49
N GLU A 74 -11.36 24.11 2.25
CA GLU A 74 -10.10 24.69 1.74
C GLU A 74 -9.00 23.61 1.72
N ASP A 75 -9.16 22.61 0.85
CA ASP A 75 -8.25 21.47 0.76
C ASP A 75 -7.98 21.08 -0.70
N LYS A 76 -6.86 20.41 -0.93
CA LYS A 76 -6.47 19.99 -2.28
C LYS A 76 -7.36 18.83 -2.75
N PHE A 77 -8.13 19.07 -3.80
CA PHE A 77 -8.89 18.03 -4.48
C PHE A 77 -7.97 16.90 -4.97
N ARG A 78 -8.40 15.65 -4.81
CA ARG A 78 -7.63 14.48 -5.28
C ARG A 78 -8.39 13.66 -6.30
N ARG A 79 -9.63 13.27 -5.97
CA ARG A 79 -10.47 12.42 -6.82
C ARG A 79 -11.90 12.45 -6.32
N TYR A 80 -12.81 12.05 -7.20
CA TYR A 80 -14.18 11.72 -6.85
C TYR A 80 -14.50 10.31 -7.35
N LYS A 81 -15.50 9.67 -6.74
CA LYS A 81 -16.03 8.37 -7.16
C LYS A 81 -17.51 8.31 -6.83
N VAL A 82 -18.30 7.86 -7.79
CA VAL A 82 -19.71 7.53 -7.59
C VAL A 82 -19.83 6.00 -7.54
N LYS A 83 -20.44 5.46 -6.48
CA LYS A 83 -20.73 4.03 -6.34
C LYS A 83 -22.02 3.84 -5.56
N GLU A 84 -22.95 3.01 -6.06
CA GLU A 84 -24.18 2.63 -5.34
C GLU A 84 -24.96 3.83 -4.78
N ASP A 85 -25.24 4.84 -5.61
CA ASP A 85 -25.93 6.08 -5.22
C ASP A 85 -25.22 6.92 -4.14
N LYS A 86 -23.93 6.67 -3.92
CA LYS A 86 -23.08 7.47 -3.04
C LYS A 86 -22.01 8.20 -3.84
N LEU A 87 -21.91 9.51 -3.61
CA LEU A 87 -20.82 10.34 -4.06
C LEU A 87 -19.76 10.40 -2.96
N LYS A 88 -18.56 9.90 -3.26
CA LYS A 88 -17.37 10.07 -2.43
C LYS A 88 -16.41 11.05 -3.09
N ILE A 89 -16.03 12.09 -2.37
CA ILE A 89 -15.05 13.10 -2.80
C ILE A 89 -13.88 13.03 -1.83
N SER A 90 -12.68 12.83 -2.37
CA SER A 90 -11.45 12.78 -1.56
C SER A 90 -10.61 14.01 -1.78
N PHE A 91 -10.24 14.64 -0.67
CA PHE A 91 -9.27 15.71 -0.56
C PHE A 91 -8.02 15.20 0.17
N GLU A 92 -7.05 16.08 0.43
CA GLU A 92 -5.78 15.69 1.05
C GLU A 92 -5.88 15.38 2.55
N LYS A 93 -6.81 16.04 3.24
CA LYS A 93 -7.10 15.91 4.69
C LYS A 93 -8.59 15.70 4.97
N ASN A 94 -9.45 15.79 3.96
CA ASN A 94 -10.90 15.62 4.13
C ASN A 94 -11.43 14.59 3.14
N ASP A 95 -12.41 13.80 3.56
CA ASP A 95 -13.24 12.99 2.69
C ASP A 95 -14.70 13.42 2.87
N VAL A 96 -15.47 13.42 1.79
CA VAL A 96 -16.89 13.74 1.79
C VAL A 96 -17.64 12.55 1.23
N GLU A 97 -18.64 12.06 1.96
CA GLU A 97 -19.54 11.01 1.48
C GLU A 97 -20.98 11.53 1.53
N ILE A 98 -21.66 11.52 0.38
CA ILE A 98 -23.04 12.01 0.23
C ILE A 98 -23.90 10.91 -0.40
N ASP A 99 -25.05 10.65 0.19
CA ASP A 99 -26.12 9.87 -0.41
C ASP A 99 -26.87 10.73 -1.43
N LEU A 100 -26.83 10.32 -2.70
CA LEU A 100 -27.39 11.08 -3.82
C LEU A 100 -28.92 11.10 -3.83
N LYS A 101 -29.59 10.18 -3.13
CA LYS A 101 -31.07 10.12 -3.05
C LYS A 101 -31.62 11.11 -2.04
N THR A 102 -30.94 11.22 -0.89
CA THR A 102 -31.41 12.00 0.26
C THR A 102 -30.71 13.34 0.39
N GLY A 103 -29.55 13.51 -0.26
CA GLY A 103 -28.68 14.67 -0.13
C GLY A 103 -27.98 14.75 1.23
N LYS A 104 -28.14 13.74 2.10
CA LYS A 104 -27.45 13.69 3.40
C LYS A 104 -26.04 13.14 3.21
N GLY A 105 -25.09 13.68 3.95
CA GLY A 105 -23.71 13.23 3.89
C GLY A 105 -22.91 13.63 5.12
N GLU A 106 -21.63 13.29 5.09
CA GLU A 106 -20.68 13.60 6.13
C GLU A 106 -19.36 14.09 5.51
N ILE A 107 -18.75 15.06 6.17
CA ILE A 107 -17.38 15.48 5.94
C ILE A 107 -16.55 14.86 7.07
N GLU A 108 -15.60 14.01 6.71
CA GLU A 108 -14.60 13.45 7.62
C GLU A 108 -13.28 14.17 7.44
N THR A 109 -12.81 14.86 8.47
CA THR A 109 -11.44 15.38 8.52
C THR A 109 -10.56 14.32 9.16
N PHE A 110 -9.44 14.01 8.51
CA PHE A 110 -8.51 12.99 8.95
C PHE A 110 -7.07 13.48 8.95
N VAL A 111 -6.24 12.84 9.77
CA VAL A 111 -4.80 13.03 9.78
C VAL A 111 -4.13 11.74 9.34
N LYS A 112 -3.13 11.85 8.48
CA LYS A 112 -2.32 10.71 8.06
C LYS A 112 -1.46 10.24 9.22
N THR A 113 -1.44 8.95 9.46
CA THR A 113 -0.62 8.36 10.51
C THR A 113 0.86 8.59 10.18
N PRO A 114 1.63 9.29 11.03
CA PRO A 114 3.06 9.53 10.80
C PRO A 114 3.80 8.20 10.61
N ILE A 115 4.80 8.18 9.73
CA ILE A 115 5.59 6.98 9.36
C ILE A 115 4.77 5.95 8.57
N ILE A 116 3.65 5.45 9.10
CA ILE A 116 2.83 4.40 8.48
C ILE A 116 2.29 4.84 7.12
N SER A 117 1.71 6.04 7.04
CA SER A 117 1.16 6.56 5.78
C SER A 117 2.25 6.74 4.71
N GLN A 118 3.48 7.06 5.12
CA GLN A 118 4.61 7.28 4.23
C GLN A 118 5.16 5.95 3.70
N THR A 119 5.30 4.94 4.57
CA THR A 119 5.75 3.60 4.15
C THR A 119 4.73 2.93 3.23
N MET A 120 3.42 3.04 3.55
CA MET A 120 2.35 2.58 2.66
C MET A 120 2.33 3.35 1.34
N LYS A 121 2.59 4.67 1.34
CA LYS A 121 2.70 5.47 0.11
C LYS A 121 3.86 4.99 -0.76
N LEU A 122 5.03 4.74 -0.19
CA LEU A 122 6.19 4.20 -0.92
C LEU A 122 5.89 2.82 -1.53
N HIS A 123 5.20 1.96 -0.79
CA HIS A 123 4.81 0.62 -1.27
C HIS A 123 3.85 0.65 -2.47
N LYS A 124 3.00 1.68 -2.55
CA LYS A 124 2.01 1.87 -3.63
C LYS A 124 2.51 2.79 -4.76
N ASN A 125 3.70 3.36 -4.66
CA ASN A 125 4.14 4.42 -5.56
C ASN A 125 4.47 3.87 -6.95
N THR A 126 3.98 4.52 -7.99
CA THR A 126 4.17 4.14 -9.40
C THR A 126 4.83 5.24 -10.22
N SER A 127 5.58 6.16 -9.58
CA SER A 127 6.34 7.17 -10.32
C SER A 127 7.50 6.53 -11.12
N ASN A 128 7.78 7.06 -12.32
CA ASN A 128 8.77 6.48 -13.25
C ASN A 128 10.12 6.17 -12.59
N TRP A 129 10.69 7.11 -11.83
CA TRP A 129 11.97 6.88 -11.14
C TRP A 129 11.86 5.82 -10.04
N TRP A 130 10.74 5.79 -9.32
CA TRP A 130 10.53 4.81 -8.25
C TRP A 130 10.34 3.39 -8.77
N ILE A 131 9.74 3.23 -9.95
CA ILE A 131 9.63 1.93 -10.64
C ILE A 131 11.02 1.36 -10.88
N TYR A 132 11.93 2.11 -11.51
CA TYR A 132 13.30 1.64 -11.74
C TYR A 132 14.04 1.29 -10.45
N TYR A 133 13.89 2.12 -9.40
CA TYR A 133 14.48 1.82 -8.10
C TYR A 133 13.88 0.55 -7.49
N SER A 134 12.57 0.36 -7.60
CA SER A 134 11.86 -0.81 -7.10
C SER A 134 12.23 -2.09 -7.86
N ASP A 135 12.47 -2.01 -9.18
CA ASP A 135 12.93 -3.14 -9.99
C ASP A 135 14.34 -3.59 -9.57
N ILE A 136 15.26 -2.63 -9.37
CA ILE A 136 16.61 -2.92 -8.87
C ILE A 136 16.54 -3.55 -7.48
N PHE A 137 15.69 -3.02 -6.59
CA PHE A 137 15.45 -3.59 -5.29
C PHE A 137 14.87 -5.01 -5.38
N GLY A 138 13.89 -5.25 -6.25
CA GLY A 138 13.29 -6.57 -6.48
C GLY A 138 14.29 -7.60 -6.99
N ILE A 139 15.11 -7.24 -7.98
CA ILE A 139 16.22 -8.07 -8.45
C ILE A 139 17.22 -8.35 -7.32
N SER A 140 17.49 -7.36 -6.48
CA SER A 140 18.35 -7.52 -5.30
C SER A 140 17.75 -8.47 -4.28
N LEU A 141 16.44 -8.44 -4.03
CA LEU A 141 15.75 -9.40 -3.15
C LEU A 141 15.83 -10.83 -3.68
N ILE A 142 15.63 -11.03 -4.99
CA ILE A 142 15.82 -12.33 -5.64
C ILE A 142 17.27 -12.80 -5.44
N THR A 143 18.23 -11.90 -5.63
CA THR A 143 19.66 -12.20 -5.44
C THR A 143 19.96 -12.56 -3.98
N ILE A 144 19.41 -11.83 -3.00
CA ILE A 144 19.52 -12.12 -1.57
C ILE A 144 18.93 -13.50 -1.25
N ALA A 145 17.76 -13.83 -1.79
CA ALA A 145 17.09 -15.11 -1.56
C ALA A 145 17.92 -16.28 -2.12
N ILE A 146 18.37 -16.19 -3.37
CA ILE A 146 19.19 -17.23 -4.03
C ILE A 146 20.53 -17.38 -3.32
N SER A 147 21.22 -16.27 -3.05
CA SER A 147 22.50 -16.30 -2.35
C SER A 147 22.37 -16.85 -0.93
N GLY A 148 21.27 -16.57 -0.22
CA GLY A 148 20.94 -17.16 1.07
C GLY A 148 20.77 -18.68 1.02
N MET A 149 20.09 -19.20 -0.01
CA MET A 149 19.94 -20.65 -0.22
C MET A 149 21.28 -21.34 -0.45
N LEU A 150 22.21 -20.70 -1.18
CA LEU A 150 23.49 -21.29 -1.58
C LEU A 150 24.63 -21.01 -0.60
N MET A 151 24.42 -20.17 0.42
CA MET A 151 25.47 -19.76 1.36
C MET A 151 25.99 -20.91 2.23
N ILE A 152 25.15 -21.88 2.58
CA ILE A 152 25.51 -23.04 3.40
C ILE A 152 25.81 -24.23 2.49
N THR A 153 27.10 -24.50 2.28
CA THR A 153 27.58 -25.55 1.36
C THR A 153 27.93 -26.87 2.06
N VAL A 154 28.08 -26.87 3.39
CA VAL A 154 28.51 -28.04 4.17
C VAL A 154 27.56 -28.35 5.34
N GLY A 155 27.54 -29.61 5.76
CA GLY A 155 26.76 -30.08 6.91
C GLY A 155 25.35 -30.58 6.57
N LYS A 156 24.45 -30.54 7.56
CA LYS A 156 23.06 -31.01 7.45
C LYS A 156 22.04 -29.93 7.06
N ASN A 157 22.42 -28.66 7.21
CA ASN A 157 21.57 -27.50 6.92
C ASN A 157 21.78 -26.96 5.50
N THR A 158 22.41 -27.74 4.61
CA THR A 158 22.55 -27.37 3.20
C THR A 158 21.19 -27.35 2.49
N PHE A 159 21.12 -26.62 1.39
CA PHE A 159 19.91 -26.59 0.56
C PHE A 159 19.51 -27.99 0.10
N SER A 160 20.46 -28.77 -0.41
CA SER A 160 20.22 -30.12 -0.96
C SER A 160 19.67 -31.15 0.04
N LYS A 161 19.92 -30.98 1.34
CA LYS A 161 19.47 -31.93 2.37
C LYS A 161 18.17 -31.47 3.05
N ARG A 162 18.16 -30.23 3.54
CA ARG A 162 17.09 -29.69 4.38
C ARG A 162 16.41 -28.48 3.74
N GLY A 163 17.18 -27.58 3.12
CA GLY A 163 16.66 -26.29 2.66
C GLY A 163 15.57 -26.41 1.60
N TRP A 164 15.68 -27.34 0.64
CA TRP A 164 14.67 -27.53 -0.39
C TRP A 164 13.30 -27.94 0.18
N LYS A 165 13.28 -28.70 1.28
CA LYS A 165 12.03 -29.09 1.96
C LYS A 165 11.32 -27.87 2.55
N LEU A 166 12.08 -26.96 3.15
CA LEU A 166 11.55 -25.70 3.70
C LEU A 166 11.09 -24.76 2.59
N ALA A 167 11.86 -24.64 1.50
CA ALA A 167 11.47 -23.84 0.35
C ALA A 167 10.18 -24.37 -0.30
N ALA A 168 10.05 -25.69 -0.46
CA ALA A 168 8.84 -26.33 -0.97
C ALA A 168 7.64 -26.07 -0.04
N ALA A 169 7.79 -26.28 1.28
CA ALA A 169 6.73 -25.99 2.24
C ALA A 169 6.28 -24.51 2.21
N GLY A 170 7.23 -23.58 2.08
CA GLY A 170 6.95 -22.15 1.94
C GLY A 170 6.22 -21.78 0.66
N LEU A 171 6.46 -22.51 -0.44
CA LEU A 171 5.77 -22.32 -1.72
C LEU A 171 4.36 -22.95 -1.73
N VAL A 172 4.15 -24.04 -1.00
CA VAL A 172 2.84 -24.72 -0.94
C VAL A 172 1.76 -23.80 -0.35
N ILE A 173 2.07 -23.04 0.69
CA ILE A 173 1.08 -22.15 1.35
C ILE A 173 0.42 -21.17 0.36
N PRO A 174 1.16 -20.30 -0.36
CA PRO A 174 0.54 -19.37 -1.30
C PRO A 174 -0.17 -20.08 -2.46
N LEU A 175 0.34 -21.24 -2.92
CA LEU A 175 -0.34 -22.03 -3.95
C LEU A 175 -1.70 -22.56 -3.47
N LEU A 176 -1.79 -23.05 -2.23
CA LEU A 176 -3.07 -23.47 -1.65
C LEU A 176 -4.03 -22.29 -1.54
N VAL A 177 -3.56 -21.12 -1.11
CA VAL A 177 -4.41 -19.92 -1.05
C VAL A 177 -4.99 -19.60 -2.43
N VAL A 178 -4.20 -19.64 -3.50
CA VAL A 178 -4.68 -19.40 -4.87
C VAL A 178 -5.69 -20.45 -5.35
N LEU A 179 -5.59 -21.70 -4.88
CA LEU A 179 -6.52 -22.77 -5.27
C LEU A 179 -7.88 -22.72 -4.55
N PHE A 180 -7.94 -22.08 -3.39
CA PHE A 180 -9.13 -22.07 -2.52
C PHE A 180 -9.76 -20.68 -2.32
N VAL A 181 -9.14 -19.62 -2.84
CA VAL A 181 -9.68 -18.25 -2.88
C VAL A 181 -10.20 -17.95 -4.28
#